data_AF-A0A553G9X4-F1
#
_entry.id   AF-A0A553G9X4-F1
#
_cell.length_a   1.000
_cell.length_b   1.000
_cell.length_c   1.000
_cell.angle_alpha   90.00
_cell.angle_beta   90.00
_cell.angle_gamma   90.00
#
_symmetry.space_group_name_H-M   'P 1'
#
loop_
_entity.id
_entity.type
_entity.pdbx_description
1 polymer ?
#
loop_
_entity_poly.entity_id
_entity_poly.type
_entity_poly.pdbx_seq_one_letter_code
_entity_poly.pdbx_strand_id
1 'polypeptide(L)'
;MIYYCKLIKTMPMTPKNISRRTFIKNSAIATSSLSLLPMISIEQLDPTLPLMTRDFGKLNHQVTTFGLGGQASIQWTPADVDPVAIIVKAFNLGVNYFDTSNLYGPSQLNFGKAFNKLGLIPGKAGYNEKLRKSIFLTSKTGLRYAKGDLQVPGLFNYSNGDDGSHAIDDVKRSLTQIFGDGKGYYPKGAYLDMVLAHTIAQQPDVDAIMEGYDNPDPKAERIGALAALLDYRDGTNTTGLNPKEEKLIKHIGFSGHHDTALMMQLIRRDHKNILDGMLVSINANDKLNFNMQHNVIPVAKASNMGVIGMKTFADGAMYTKEATWSNNPKHVVRSVGSSEVPYAPLIQYSLTTPGIDTLIIGIGQISDNIAHCQLANNIAASQITRDGLSAAQRLQIEEWAAKVKNGQTNYFQIKEGGLSAVHNIKLEKAKSNLLNLSWDTAYAGEHPIDKYLVYKNDELIGNIAHQPQISDKPFSFHVKVKADEQNNIQIVSLDKGGKKVASDVLKA
;
A
#
# COMPACT_ATOMS: atom_id res chain seq x y z
N MET A 1 63.92 -46.54 -25.20
CA MET A 1 63.45 -47.66 -24.35
C MET A 1 63.26 -47.10 -22.95
N ILE A 2 62.08 -46.56 -22.65
CA ILE A 2 61.77 -45.87 -21.39
C ILE A 2 60.53 -46.51 -20.78
N TYR A 3 60.71 -46.93 -19.54
CA TYR A 3 59.83 -47.66 -18.65
C TYR A 3 58.65 -46.82 -18.12
N TYR A 4 57.43 -47.38 -18.11
CA TYR A 4 56.70 -47.96 -16.95
C TYR A 4 55.17 -47.69 -16.99
N CYS A 5 54.43 -48.80 -16.89
CA CYS A 5 52.98 -49.00 -16.83
C CYS A 5 52.19 -48.19 -15.79
N LYS A 6 50.94 -47.81 -16.11
CA LYS A 6 49.71 -48.44 -15.54
C LYS A 6 48.41 -47.92 -16.18
N LEU A 7 47.68 -48.84 -16.81
CA LEU A 7 46.24 -48.78 -17.11
C LEU A 7 45.46 -49.21 -15.86
N ILE A 8 44.44 -48.44 -15.46
CA ILE A 8 43.30 -48.97 -14.67
C ILE A 8 41.98 -48.48 -15.28
N LYS A 9 41.12 -49.47 -15.51
CA LYS A 9 39.78 -49.42 -16.10
C LYS A 9 38.81 -48.51 -15.34
N THR A 10 37.95 -47.84 -16.10
CA THR A 10 36.77 -47.12 -15.64
C THR A 10 35.67 -48.10 -15.18
N MET A 11 35.06 -47.81 -14.03
CA MET A 11 33.75 -48.36 -13.62
C MET A 11 32.74 -47.20 -13.57
N PRO A 12 31.45 -47.41 -13.90
CA PRO A 12 30.45 -46.36 -13.86
C PRO A 12 29.95 -46.17 -12.42
N MET A 13 30.00 -44.93 -11.91
CA MET A 13 29.36 -44.59 -10.64
C MET A 13 27.89 -44.22 -10.86
N THR A 14 27.00 -45.01 -10.28
CA THR A 14 25.59 -44.66 -10.06
C THR A 14 25.47 -43.47 -9.09
N PRO A 15 24.54 -42.53 -9.30
CA PRO A 15 24.33 -41.43 -8.36
C PRO A 15 23.80 -41.96 -7.02
N LYS A 16 24.53 -41.70 -5.94
CA LYS A 16 24.06 -41.98 -4.57
C LYS A 16 23.00 -40.95 -4.18
N ASN A 17 21.79 -41.42 -3.89
CA ASN A 17 20.75 -40.66 -3.20
C ASN A 17 21.29 -40.08 -1.88
N ILE A 18 21.43 -38.77 -1.81
CA ILE A 18 21.74 -38.07 -0.57
C ILE A 18 20.43 -37.99 0.25
N SER A 19 20.34 -38.75 1.34
CA SER A 19 19.19 -38.67 2.24
C SER A 19 19.20 -37.33 3.00
N ARG A 20 18.01 -36.78 3.29
CA ARG A 20 17.75 -35.53 4.03
C ARG A 20 18.57 -35.36 5.32
N ARG A 21 19.07 -36.46 5.91
CA ARG A 21 19.85 -36.47 7.15
C ARG A 21 21.31 -36.00 6.99
N THR A 22 21.87 -36.02 5.78
CA THR A 22 23.27 -35.62 5.53
C THR A 22 23.42 -34.13 5.23
N PHE A 23 22.36 -33.45 4.77
CA PHE A 23 22.37 -32.00 4.54
C PHE A 23 22.43 -31.20 5.86
N ILE A 24 21.74 -31.68 6.91
CA ILE A 24 21.68 -31.01 8.21
C ILE A 24 23.03 -31.01 8.95
N LYS A 25 23.94 -31.93 8.64
CA LYS A 25 25.22 -32.07 9.39
C LYS A 25 26.35 -31.13 8.94
N ASN A 26 26.26 -30.51 7.76
CA ASN A 26 27.35 -29.69 7.21
C ASN A 26 27.11 -28.17 7.30
N SER A 27 26.02 -27.72 7.95
CA SER A 27 25.70 -26.29 8.14
C SER A 27 26.13 -25.72 9.50
N ALA A 28 26.84 -26.52 10.31
CA ALA A 28 27.22 -26.12 11.66
C ALA A 28 28.73 -25.84 11.74
N ILE A 29 29.19 -24.73 11.16
CA ILE A 29 30.38 -23.96 11.58
C ILE A 29 30.24 -22.55 10.97
N ALA A 30 30.36 -21.52 11.84
CA ALA A 30 30.34 -20.07 11.60
C ALA A 30 28.98 -19.34 11.59
N THR A 31 28.50 -18.98 12.78
CA THR A 31 28.11 -17.62 13.27
C THR A 31 27.00 -17.73 14.33
N SER A 32 27.39 -17.80 15.60
CA SER A 32 26.52 -18.05 16.77
C SER A 32 25.55 -16.93 17.14
N SER A 33 25.36 -15.92 16.29
CA SER A 33 24.43 -14.79 16.50
C SER A 33 23.29 -14.69 15.48
N LEU A 34 23.23 -15.59 14.49
CA LEU A 34 22.23 -15.60 13.40
C LEU A 34 21.20 -16.75 13.49
N SER A 35 21.26 -17.59 14.52
CA SER A 35 20.56 -18.87 14.61
C SER A 35 19.09 -18.84 15.10
N LEU A 36 18.40 -17.70 15.06
CA LEU A 36 17.02 -17.58 15.57
C LEU A 36 16.03 -16.85 14.65
N LEU A 37 16.24 -16.89 13.33
CA LEU A 37 15.13 -16.56 12.43
C LEU A 37 14.13 -17.72 12.46
N PRO A 38 12.82 -17.49 12.72
CA PRO A 38 11.85 -18.56 12.66
C PRO A 38 11.83 -19.12 11.22
N MET A 39 12.21 -20.39 11.07
CA MET A 39 12.01 -21.11 9.82
C MET A 39 10.51 -21.35 9.64
N ILE A 40 9.82 -20.33 9.13
CA ILE A 40 8.46 -20.48 8.66
C ILE A 40 8.55 -21.29 7.37
N SER A 41 8.05 -22.52 7.41
CA SER A 41 8.06 -23.41 6.27
C SER A 41 7.17 -22.79 5.17
N ILE A 42 7.78 -22.53 4.02
CA ILE A 42 7.05 -22.12 2.82
C ILE A 42 6.73 -23.42 2.08
N GLU A 43 5.45 -23.75 1.97
CA GLU A 43 5.05 -24.82 1.06
C GLU A 43 5.34 -24.39 -0.37
N GLN A 44 5.90 -25.30 -1.17
CA GLN A 44 6.11 -25.03 -2.59
C GLN A 44 4.76 -24.78 -3.25
N LEU A 45 4.71 -23.76 -4.13
CA LEU A 45 3.50 -23.43 -4.87
C LEU A 45 3.03 -24.66 -5.67
N ASP A 46 1.84 -25.17 -5.36
CA ASP A 46 1.15 -26.13 -6.21
C ASP A 46 0.41 -25.34 -7.31
N PRO A 47 0.83 -25.42 -8.58
CA PRO A 47 0.20 -24.67 -9.67
C PRO A 47 -1.23 -25.15 -9.97
N THR A 48 -1.69 -26.26 -9.37
CA THR A 48 -3.04 -26.78 -9.54
C THR A 48 -4.04 -26.21 -8.53
N LEU A 49 -3.55 -25.60 -7.44
CA LEU A 49 -4.40 -25.00 -6.41
C LEU A 49 -4.64 -23.51 -6.69
N PRO A 50 -5.86 -23.00 -6.46
CA PRO A 50 -6.13 -21.58 -6.59
C PRO A 50 -5.35 -20.80 -5.52
N LEU A 51 -4.84 -19.62 -5.89
CA LEU A 51 -4.21 -18.71 -4.94
C LEU A 51 -5.19 -18.28 -3.86
N MET A 52 -4.69 -18.08 -2.64
CA MET A 52 -5.45 -17.50 -1.54
C MET A 52 -5.98 -16.13 -1.94
N THR A 53 -7.26 -15.90 -1.68
CA THR A 53 -7.92 -14.60 -1.88
C THR A 53 -8.50 -14.06 -0.59
N ARG A 54 -8.77 -12.75 -0.56
CA ARG A 54 -9.42 -12.04 0.54
C ARG A 54 -10.51 -11.12 0.00
N ASP A 55 -11.53 -10.85 0.81
CA ASP A 55 -12.48 -9.78 0.54
C ASP A 55 -11.74 -8.46 0.42
N PHE A 56 -12.01 -7.72 -0.65
CA PHE A 56 -11.32 -6.47 -0.94
C PHE A 56 -12.13 -5.24 -0.50
N GLY A 57 -12.47 -5.16 0.78
CA GLY A 57 -13.32 -4.10 1.32
C GLY A 57 -14.69 -4.04 0.62
N LYS A 58 -15.20 -2.84 0.34
CA LYS A 58 -16.48 -2.61 -0.36
C LYS A 58 -16.43 -2.84 -1.88
N LEU A 59 -15.31 -3.30 -2.44
CA LEU A 59 -15.10 -3.44 -3.89
C LEU A 59 -15.80 -4.66 -4.52
N ASN A 60 -16.43 -5.53 -3.72
CA ASN A 60 -17.07 -6.77 -4.18
C ASN A 60 -16.14 -7.63 -5.07
N HIS A 61 -14.90 -7.79 -4.64
CA HIS A 61 -13.87 -8.54 -5.35
C HIS A 61 -13.07 -9.41 -4.39
N GLN A 62 -12.85 -10.68 -4.76
CA GLN A 62 -11.91 -11.58 -4.08
C GLN A 62 -10.51 -11.33 -4.62
N VAL A 63 -9.71 -10.53 -3.94
CA VAL A 63 -8.35 -10.18 -4.38
C VAL A 63 -7.35 -11.25 -3.96
N THR A 64 -6.42 -11.62 -4.83
CA THR A 64 -5.29 -12.49 -4.45
C THR A 64 -4.42 -11.82 -3.40
N THR A 65 -3.90 -12.58 -2.44
CA THR A 65 -3.02 -12.04 -1.39
C THR A 65 -1.73 -11.41 -1.92
N PHE A 66 -1.29 -11.84 -3.11
CA PHE A 66 -0.23 -11.21 -3.90
C PHE A 66 -0.84 -10.39 -5.04
N GLY A 67 -0.29 -9.20 -5.27
CA GLY A 67 -0.54 -8.38 -6.47
C GLY A 67 0.77 -8.05 -7.20
N LEU A 68 0.70 -7.91 -8.53
CA LEU A 68 1.86 -7.53 -9.33
C LEU A 68 2.02 -6.01 -9.35
N GLY A 69 3.12 -5.50 -8.77
CA GLY A 69 3.48 -4.09 -8.82
C GLY A 69 4.16 -3.70 -10.14
N GLY A 70 3.71 -2.62 -10.77
CA GLY A 70 4.20 -2.14 -12.07
C GLY A 70 5.53 -1.40 -12.05
N GLN A 71 6.23 -1.34 -10.91
CA GLN A 71 7.62 -0.85 -10.80
C GLN A 71 8.64 -2.00 -10.99
N ALA A 72 9.82 -1.93 -10.36
CA ALA A 72 10.93 -2.86 -10.58
C ALA A 72 11.25 -3.01 -12.08
N SER A 73 11.39 -4.23 -12.62
CA SER A 73 11.71 -4.42 -14.04
C SER A 73 10.60 -4.00 -15.00
N ILE A 74 9.36 -3.80 -14.55
CA ILE A 74 8.27 -3.35 -15.42
C ILE A 74 8.40 -1.84 -15.74
N GLN A 75 8.97 -1.05 -14.82
CA GLN A 75 9.30 0.37 -15.04
C GLN A 75 10.78 0.56 -15.42
N TRP A 76 11.69 0.03 -14.60
CA TRP A 76 13.13 0.18 -14.68
C TRP A 76 13.77 -1.06 -15.30
N THR A 77 13.41 -1.36 -16.55
CA THR A 77 13.75 -2.63 -17.21
C THR A 77 15.26 -2.79 -17.47
N PRO A 78 15.94 -3.79 -16.86
CA PRO A 78 17.29 -4.17 -17.27
C PRO A 78 17.31 -4.69 -18.71
N ALA A 79 18.41 -4.49 -19.44
CA ALA A 79 18.50 -4.81 -20.87
C ALA A 79 18.24 -6.29 -21.21
N ASP A 80 18.48 -7.19 -20.27
CA ASP A 80 18.33 -8.64 -20.39
C ASP A 80 17.01 -9.18 -19.81
N VAL A 81 16.07 -8.30 -19.45
CA VAL A 81 14.77 -8.68 -18.87
C VAL A 81 13.64 -8.31 -19.81
N ASP A 82 12.73 -9.27 -20.06
CA ASP A 82 11.44 -9.01 -20.70
C ASP A 82 10.35 -8.70 -19.64
N PRO A 83 9.90 -7.44 -19.51
CA PRO A 83 8.84 -7.08 -18.56
C PRO A 83 7.47 -7.64 -18.95
N VAL A 84 7.22 -7.91 -20.23
CA VAL A 84 5.96 -8.47 -20.72
C VAL A 84 5.82 -9.93 -20.24
N ALA A 85 6.91 -10.70 -20.27
CA ALA A 85 6.94 -12.06 -19.77
C ALA A 85 6.63 -12.15 -18.27
N ILE A 86 7.04 -11.16 -17.46
CA ILE A 86 6.69 -11.08 -16.04
C ILE A 86 5.18 -10.97 -15.85
N ILE A 87 4.53 -10.07 -16.60
CA ILE A 87 3.08 -9.82 -16.51
C ILE A 87 2.29 -11.05 -16.96
N VAL A 88 2.68 -11.65 -18.09
CA VAL A 88 2.05 -12.87 -18.60
C VAL A 88 2.20 -14.03 -17.63
N LYS A 89 3.40 -14.22 -17.03
CA LYS A 89 3.62 -15.27 -16.02
C LYS A 89 2.77 -15.05 -14.78
N ALA A 90 2.63 -13.81 -14.30
CA ALA A 90 1.79 -13.50 -13.13
C ALA A 90 0.31 -13.82 -13.39
N PHE A 91 -0.21 -13.41 -14.56
CA PHE A 91 -1.58 -13.75 -14.97
C PHE A 91 -1.80 -15.26 -15.06
N ASN A 92 -0.87 -15.99 -15.69
CA ASN A 92 -0.98 -17.44 -15.85
C ASN A 92 -0.87 -18.20 -14.51
N LEU A 93 -0.22 -17.62 -13.50
CA LEU A 93 -0.18 -18.15 -12.14
C LEU A 93 -1.43 -17.79 -11.31
N GLY A 94 -2.41 -17.11 -11.90
CA GLY A 94 -3.68 -16.78 -11.25
C GLY A 94 -3.68 -15.49 -10.43
N VAL A 95 -2.63 -14.66 -10.52
CA VAL A 95 -2.62 -13.34 -9.87
C VAL A 95 -3.72 -12.49 -10.49
N ASN A 96 -4.57 -11.88 -9.65
CA ASN A 96 -5.70 -11.09 -10.14
C ASN A 96 -5.61 -9.60 -9.82
N TYR A 97 -4.63 -9.13 -9.05
CA TYR A 97 -4.41 -7.70 -8.82
C TYR A 97 -3.17 -7.19 -9.56
N PHE A 98 -3.35 -6.16 -10.39
CA PHE A 98 -2.30 -5.54 -11.19
C PHE A 98 -2.26 -4.04 -10.96
N ASP A 99 -1.08 -3.53 -10.63
CA ASP A 99 -0.87 -2.12 -10.27
C ASP A 99 0.08 -1.43 -11.25
N THR A 100 -0.28 -0.23 -11.70
CA THR A 100 0.59 0.63 -12.51
C THR A 100 0.32 2.11 -12.22
N SER A 101 0.91 3.05 -12.96
CA SER A 101 0.78 4.49 -12.74
C SER A 101 1.25 5.28 -13.96
N ASN A 102 0.71 6.48 -14.18
CA ASN A 102 1.20 7.42 -15.18
C ASN A 102 2.62 7.96 -14.88
N LEU A 103 3.16 7.71 -13.69
CA LEU A 103 4.56 8.04 -13.33
C LEU A 103 5.55 6.88 -13.64
N TYR A 104 5.06 5.70 -14.02
CA TYR A 104 5.89 4.50 -14.11
C TYR A 104 6.48 4.28 -15.52
N GLY A 105 6.79 5.34 -16.24
CA GLY A 105 7.44 5.28 -17.55
C GLY A 105 6.78 4.26 -18.49
N PRO A 106 7.49 3.21 -18.96
CA PRO A 106 6.97 2.24 -19.92
C PRO A 106 6.00 1.20 -19.32
N SER A 107 5.74 1.23 -18.00
CA SER A 107 4.97 0.19 -17.31
C SER A 107 3.62 -0.10 -17.95
N GLN A 108 2.82 0.93 -18.24
CA GLN A 108 1.49 0.79 -18.84
C GLN A 108 1.54 0.24 -20.27
N LEU A 109 2.55 0.62 -21.05
CA LEU A 109 2.78 0.06 -22.40
C LEU A 109 3.17 -1.42 -22.34
N ASN A 110 3.95 -1.83 -21.33
CA ASN A 110 4.28 -3.23 -21.09
C ASN A 110 3.03 -4.04 -20.71
N PHE A 111 2.14 -3.47 -19.88
CA PHE A 111 0.82 -4.03 -19.63
C PHE A 111 0.00 -4.16 -20.91
N GLY A 112 -0.02 -3.16 -21.79
CA GLY A 112 -0.76 -3.24 -23.06
C GLY A 112 -0.26 -4.36 -23.98
N LYS A 113 1.06 -4.54 -24.09
CA LYS A 113 1.65 -5.67 -24.82
C LYS A 113 1.24 -7.03 -24.23
N ALA A 114 1.24 -7.15 -22.90
CA ALA A 114 0.84 -8.38 -22.21
C ALA A 114 -0.66 -8.65 -22.38
N PHE A 115 -1.51 -7.63 -22.21
CA PHE A 115 -2.96 -7.74 -22.31
C PHE A 115 -3.42 -8.12 -23.71
N ASN A 116 -2.72 -7.63 -24.74
CA ASN A 116 -2.95 -8.06 -26.12
C ASN A 116 -2.66 -9.57 -26.30
N LYS A 117 -1.54 -10.06 -25.75
CA LYS A 117 -1.19 -11.50 -25.79
C LYS A 117 -2.20 -12.37 -25.02
N LEU A 118 -2.77 -11.84 -23.95
CA LEU A 118 -3.70 -12.55 -23.05
C LEU A 118 -5.18 -12.43 -23.47
N GLY A 119 -5.48 -11.71 -24.56
CA GLY A 119 -6.86 -11.51 -25.00
C GLY A 119 -7.69 -10.63 -24.05
N LEU A 120 -7.08 -9.65 -23.39
CA LEU A 120 -7.75 -8.80 -22.38
C LEU A 120 -8.19 -7.42 -22.93
N ILE A 121 -7.93 -7.14 -24.22
CA ILE A 121 -8.25 -5.86 -24.86
C ILE A 121 -9.61 -5.95 -25.58
N PRO A 122 -10.63 -5.18 -25.17
CA PRO A 122 -11.93 -5.15 -25.84
C PRO A 122 -11.83 -4.87 -27.33
N GLY A 123 -12.64 -5.56 -28.14
CA GLY A 123 -12.71 -5.35 -29.59
C GLY A 123 -11.55 -5.92 -30.41
N LYS A 124 -10.52 -6.50 -29.79
CA LYS A 124 -9.47 -7.24 -30.50
C LYS A 124 -9.89 -8.70 -30.72
N ALA A 125 -9.36 -9.32 -31.78
CA ALA A 125 -9.52 -10.75 -32.01
C ALA A 125 -8.98 -11.55 -30.81
N GLY A 126 -9.75 -12.53 -30.34
CA GLY A 126 -9.41 -13.32 -29.15
C GLY A 126 -9.71 -12.63 -27.82
N TYR A 127 -10.39 -11.47 -27.82
CA TYR A 127 -10.85 -10.84 -26.59
C TYR A 127 -11.74 -11.77 -25.77
N ASN A 128 -11.40 -11.93 -24.49
CA ASN A 128 -12.14 -12.71 -23.52
C ASN A 128 -12.59 -11.81 -22.36
N GLU A 129 -13.86 -11.41 -22.41
CA GLU A 129 -14.47 -10.54 -21.41
C GLU A 129 -14.44 -11.16 -20.01
N LYS A 130 -14.66 -12.47 -19.90
CA LYS A 130 -14.62 -13.18 -18.61
C LYS A 130 -13.23 -13.08 -17.97
N LEU A 131 -12.16 -13.23 -18.76
CA LEU A 131 -10.78 -13.07 -18.28
C LEU A 131 -10.45 -11.62 -17.94
N ARG A 132 -10.92 -10.63 -18.72
CA ARG A 132 -10.72 -9.23 -18.34
C ARG A 132 -11.43 -8.90 -17.02
N LYS A 133 -12.64 -9.42 -16.81
CA LYS A 133 -13.41 -9.25 -15.57
C LYS A 133 -12.84 -10.02 -14.38
N SER A 134 -12.01 -11.05 -14.60
CA SER A 134 -11.40 -11.82 -13.51
C SER A 134 -10.18 -11.15 -12.88
N ILE A 135 -9.70 -10.02 -13.44
CA ILE A 135 -8.59 -9.25 -12.89
C ILE A 135 -9.03 -7.85 -12.48
N PHE A 136 -8.34 -7.30 -11.50
CA PHE A 136 -8.47 -5.96 -10.97
C PHE A 136 -7.23 -5.13 -11.37
N LEU A 137 -7.44 -4.15 -12.27
CA LEU A 137 -6.39 -3.28 -12.76
C LEU A 137 -6.49 -1.88 -12.13
N THR A 138 -5.44 -1.49 -11.41
CA THR A 138 -5.31 -0.18 -10.77
C THR A 138 -4.27 0.68 -11.50
N SER A 139 -4.65 1.90 -11.87
CA SER A 139 -3.72 2.96 -12.29
C SER A 139 -3.78 4.13 -11.31
N LYS A 140 -2.96 5.14 -11.55
CA LYS A 140 -2.89 6.32 -10.68
C LYS A 140 -2.64 7.60 -11.45
N THR A 141 -3.14 8.70 -10.90
CA THR A 141 -2.84 10.06 -11.35
C THR A 141 -2.00 10.79 -10.31
N GLY A 142 -0.89 11.39 -10.76
CA GLY A 142 -0.09 12.30 -9.94
C GLY A 142 -0.51 13.77 -10.07
N LEU A 143 -1.59 14.02 -10.80
CA LEU A 143 -2.15 15.34 -11.06
C LEU A 143 -3.32 15.59 -10.11
N ARG A 144 -3.29 16.72 -9.41
CA ARG A 144 -4.21 17.02 -8.30
C ARG A 144 -5.50 17.68 -8.75
N TYR A 145 -5.44 18.41 -9.85
CA TYR A 145 -6.60 19.06 -10.46
C TYR A 145 -7.07 18.31 -11.70
N ALA A 146 -8.39 18.35 -11.91
CA ALA A 146 -9.06 17.97 -13.14
C ALA A 146 -9.30 19.19 -14.06
N LYS A 147 -9.28 20.41 -13.52
CA LYS A 147 -9.39 21.68 -14.26
C LYS A 147 -8.66 22.79 -13.50
N GLY A 148 -8.10 23.73 -14.24
CA GLY A 148 -7.50 24.96 -13.73
C GLY A 148 -5.97 24.92 -13.64
N ASP A 149 -5.38 25.93 -13.01
CA ASP A 149 -3.92 26.07 -12.97
C ASP A 149 -3.26 24.96 -12.13
N LEU A 150 -2.17 24.41 -12.64
CA LEU A 150 -1.35 23.38 -12.00
C LEU A 150 -0.18 23.98 -11.21
N GLN A 151 0.16 25.25 -11.43
CA GLN A 151 1.24 25.96 -10.74
C GLN A 151 0.77 26.58 -9.41
N VAL A 152 0.27 25.74 -8.50
CA VAL A 152 -0.13 26.18 -7.17
C VAL A 152 1.06 26.05 -6.20
N PRO A 153 1.41 27.10 -5.43
CA PRO A 153 2.50 27.05 -4.47
C PRO A 153 2.38 25.87 -3.49
N GLY A 154 3.44 25.09 -3.35
CA GLY A 154 3.48 23.92 -2.46
C GLY A 154 2.77 22.68 -2.99
N LEU A 155 2.24 22.71 -4.23
CA LEU A 155 1.61 21.57 -4.86
C LEU A 155 2.58 20.90 -5.84
N PHE A 156 2.76 19.58 -5.70
CA PHE A 156 3.60 18.80 -6.60
C PHE A 156 2.73 17.94 -7.51
N ASN A 157 2.66 18.33 -8.78
CA ASN A 157 2.03 17.56 -9.85
C ASN A 157 3.09 16.76 -10.60
N TYR A 158 2.83 15.49 -10.87
CA TYR A 158 3.76 14.64 -11.63
C TYR A 158 3.01 13.66 -12.52
N SER A 159 3.44 13.57 -13.77
CA SER A 159 2.98 12.58 -14.74
C SER A 159 4.05 12.39 -15.82
N ASN A 160 3.98 11.26 -16.54
CA ASN A 160 4.66 11.08 -17.83
C ASN A 160 3.69 11.33 -19.02
N GLY A 161 2.60 12.06 -18.79
CA GLY A 161 1.77 12.68 -19.81
C GLY A 161 2.34 14.02 -20.29
N ASP A 162 1.61 14.68 -21.18
CA ASP A 162 2.03 15.95 -21.77
C ASP A 162 1.94 17.09 -20.75
N ASP A 163 2.78 18.12 -20.92
CA ASP A 163 2.75 19.31 -20.08
C ASP A 163 1.37 19.98 -20.11
N GLY A 164 0.85 20.33 -18.94
CA GLY A 164 -0.49 20.92 -18.80
C GLY A 164 -1.63 19.90 -18.70
N SER A 165 -1.35 18.59 -18.75
CA SER A 165 -2.36 17.54 -18.50
C SER A 165 -3.01 17.66 -17.13
N HIS A 166 -4.26 17.23 -17.03
CA HIS A 166 -5.03 17.12 -15.78
C HIS A 166 -5.32 15.67 -15.42
N ALA A 167 -5.90 15.45 -14.24
CA ALA A 167 -6.15 14.12 -13.69
C ALA A 167 -6.92 13.17 -14.64
N ILE A 168 -7.84 13.70 -15.45
CA ILE A 168 -8.62 12.91 -16.42
C ILE A 168 -7.81 12.53 -17.65
N ASP A 169 -6.84 13.36 -18.06
CA ASP A 169 -5.93 13.02 -19.14
C ASP A 169 -5.06 11.82 -18.75
N ASP A 170 -4.64 11.75 -17.49
CA ASP A 170 -3.95 10.58 -16.91
C ASP A 170 -4.82 9.30 -16.96
N VAL A 171 -6.14 9.41 -16.75
CA VAL A 171 -7.08 8.28 -16.90
C VAL A 171 -7.13 7.84 -18.36
N LYS A 172 -7.35 8.78 -19.29
CA LYS A 172 -7.45 8.47 -20.72
C LYS A 172 -6.13 7.93 -21.27
N ARG A 173 -5.00 8.52 -20.90
CA ARG A 173 -3.65 8.05 -21.24
C ARG A 173 -3.42 6.61 -20.75
N SER A 174 -3.87 6.28 -19.54
CA SER A 174 -3.81 4.89 -19.06
C SER A 174 -4.57 3.94 -19.99
N LEU A 175 -5.77 4.34 -20.43
CA LEU A 175 -6.58 3.52 -21.33
C LEU A 175 -5.93 3.37 -22.72
N THR A 176 -5.36 4.45 -23.27
CA THR A 176 -4.68 4.38 -24.57
C THR A 176 -3.44 3.50 -24.51
N GLN A 177 -2.67 3.53 -23.42
CA GLN A 177 -1.45 2.74 -23.31
C GLN A 177 -1.70 1.25 -23.02
N ILE A 178 -2.73 0.94 -22.22
CA ILE A 178 -3.01 -0.44 -21.80
C ILE A 178 -3.93 -1.16 -22.79
N PHE A 179 -4.89 -0.45 -23.39
CA PHE A 179 -5.90 -1.07 -24.27
C PHE A 179 -5.84 -0.57 -25.72
N GLY A 180 -5.15 0.53 -25.96
CA GLY A 180 -5.25 1.31 -27.18
C GLY A 180 -3.97 1.39 -28.00
N ASP A 181 -3.77 2.55 -28.63
CA ASP A 181 -2.63 2.86 -29.49
C ASP A 181 -1.52 3.66 -28.79
N GLY A 182 -1.73 4.04 -27.53
CA GLY A 182 -0.85 4.93 -26.76
C GLY A 182 -0.83 6.38 -27.24
N LYS A 183 -1.68 6.77 -28.19
CA LYS A 183 -1.68 8.08 -28.88
C LYS A 183 -3.03 8.82 -28.85
N GLY A 184 -4.05 8.25 -28.21
CA GLY A 184 -5.34 8.91 -28.01
C GLY A 184 -6.55 8.00 -28.22
N TYR A 185 -6.35 6.85 -28.88
CA TYR A 185 -7.41 5.86 -29.07
C TYR A 185 -7.38 4.81 -27.97
N TYR A 186 -8.57 4.44 -27.48
CA TYR A 186 -8.82 3.22 -26.71
C TYR A 186 -10.17 2.63 -27.16
N PRO A 187 -10.34 1.30 -27.14
CA PRO A 187 -11.57 0.66 -27.62
C PRO A 187 -12.74 0.87 -26.66
N LYS A 188 -13.97 0.90 -27.21
CA LYS A 188 -15.20 0.89 -26.41
C LYS A 188 -15.20 -0.33 -25.47
N GLY A 189 -15.52 -0.09 -24.20
CA GLY A 189 -15.49 -1.12 -23.15
C GLY A 189 -14.15 -1.26 -22.43
N ALA A 190 -13.11 -0.49 -22.81
CA ALA A 190 -11.91 -0.35 -21.99
C ALA A 190 -12.23 0.42 -20.71
N TYR A 191 -11.70 -0.07 -19.57
CA TYR A 191 -11.88 0.56 -18.27
C TYR A 191 -10.74 0.20 -17.31
N LEU A 192 -10.53 1.05 -16.31
CA LEU A 192 -9.72 0.76 -15.13
C LEU A 192 -10.63 0.30 -13.99
N ASP A 193 -10.21 -0.71 -13.23
CA ASP A 193 -10.99 -1.11 -12.06
C ASP A 193 -10.86 -0.04 -10.97
N MET A 194 -9.68 0.55 -10.78
CA MET A 194 -9.49 1.65 -9.83
C MET A 194 -8.50 2.70 -10.31
N VAL A 195 -8.75 3.96 -9.95
CA VAL A 195 -7.77 5.05 -10.06
C VAL A 195 -7.45 5.61 -8.68
N LEU A 196 -6.15 5.68 -8.37
CA LEU A 196 -5.67 6.29 -7.13
C LEU A 196 -5.15 7.72 -7.36
N ALA A 197 -5.46 8.63 -6.45
CA ALA A 197 -4.69 9.87 -6.27
C ALA A 197 -3.29 9.53 -5.71
N HIS A 198 -2.24 9.86 -6.44
CA HIS A 198 -0.87 9.37 -6.19
C HIS A 198 0.10 10.51 -5.94
N THR A 199 0.89 10.49 -4.88
CA THR A 199 0.64 10.02 -3.51
C THR A 199 0.28 11.25 -2.67
N ILE A 200 -0.49 11.05 -1.61
CA ILE A 200 -0.69 12.09 -0.59
C ILE A 200 0.61 12.22 0.20
N ALA A 201 1.14 13.44 0.27
CA ALA A 201 2.39 13.73 0.97
C ALA A 201 2.37 15.04 1.76
N GLN A 202 1.56 16.02 1.34
CA GLN A 202 1.48 17.35 1.95
C GLN A 202 0.04 17.87 1.99
N GLN A 203 -0.25 18.83 2.88
CA GLN A 203 -1.59 19.42 3.03
C GLN A 203 -2.18 19.96 1.70
N PRO A 204 -1.41 20.65 0.83
CA PRO A 204 -1.92 21.10 -0.45
C PRO A 204 -2.42 19.96 -1.35
N ASP A 205 -1.88 18.74 -1.23
CA ASP A 205 -2.38 17.60 -1.99
C ASP A 205 -3.84 17.31 -1.63
N VAL A 206 -4.16 17.25 -0.33
CA VAL A 206 -5.50 16.94 0.19
C VAL A 206 -6.49 18.03 -0.22
N ASP A 207 -6.08 19.29 -0.10
CA ASP A 207 -6.96 20.43 -0.44
C ASP A 207 -7.25 20.47 -1.95
N ALA A 208 -6.23 20.29 -2.78
CA ALA A 208 -6.37 20.33 -4.24
C ALA A 208 -7.22 19.19 -4.79
N ILE A 209 -7.02 17.94 -4.35
CA ILE A 209 -7.81 16.81 -4.88
C ILE A 209 -9.29 16.88 -4.46
N MET A 210 -9.57 17.54 -3.33
CA MET A 210 -10.91 17.73 -2.77
C MET A 210 -11.61 19.00 -3.29
N GLU A 211 -10.94 19.87 -4.04
CA GLU A 211 -11.55 21.13 -4.50
C GLU A 211 -12.77 20.85 -5.39
N GLY A 212 -13.93 21.41 -5.04
CA GLY A 212 -15.20 21.15 -5.74
C GLY A 212 -15.78 19.74 -5.52
N TYR A 213 -15.22 18.93 -4.61
CA TYR A 213 -15.70 17.58 -4.33
C TYR A 213 -17.15 17.55 -3.84
N ASP A 214 -17.50 18.36 -2.83
CA ASP A 214 -18.83 18.34 -2.24
C ASP A 214 -19.88 18.99 -3.16
N ASN A 215 -19.53 20.12 -3.75
CA ASN A 215 -20.39 20.92 -4.62
C ASN A 215 -19.68 21.21 -5.95
N PRO A 216 -19.66 20.26 -6.90
CA PRO A 216 -19.04 20.47 -8.21
C PRO A 216 -19.81 21.54 -9.01
N ASP A 217 -19.08 22.45 -9.65
CA ASP A 217 -19.64 23.48 -10.53
C ASP A 217 -18.87 23.50 -11.86
N PRO A 218 -19.52 23.28 -13.02
CA PRO A 218 -18.86 23.31 -14.32
C PRO A 218 -18.23 24.68 -14.66
N LYS A 219 -18.70 25.75 -14.02
CA LYS A 219 -18.17 27.11 -14.18
C LYS A 219 -16.99 27.42 -13.26
N ALA A 220 -16.68 26.56 -12.29
CA ALA A 220 -15.57 26.78 -11.37
C ALA A 220 -14.24 26.92 -12.12
N GLU A 221 -13.38 27.83 -11.66
CA GLU A 221 -12.05 28.05 -12.25
C GLU A 221 -11.11 26.86 -12.02
N ARG A 222 -11.26 26.19 -10.87
CA ARG A 222 -10.54 24.96 -10.51
C ARG A 222 -11.51 23.87 -10.08
N ILE A 223 -11.14 22.64 -10.41
CA ILE A 223 -11.83 21.42 -10.00
C ILE A 223 -10.79 20.38 -9.62
N GLY A 224 -10.89 19.82 -8.42
CA GLY A 224 -10.01 18.78 -7.91
C GLY A 224 -10.23 17.43 -8.59
N ALA A 225 -9.23 16.56 -8.50
CA ALA A 225 -9.24 15.25 -9.15
C ALA A 225 -10.46 14.39 -8.74
N LEU A 226 -10.84 14.39 -7.46
CA LEU A 226 -11.89 13.48 -6.97
C LEU A 226 -13.27 13.79 -7.56
N ALA A 227 -13.61 15.06 -7.75
CA ALA A 227 -14.90 15.46 -8.34
C ALA A 227 -15.03 14.93 -9.79
N ALA A 228 -13.97 15.04 -10.59
CA ALA A 228 -14.00 14.57 -11.97
C ALA A 228 -13.89 13.04 -12.06
N LEU A 229 -13.08 12.39 -11.21
CA LEU A 229 -13.04 10.93 -11.16
C LEU A 229 -14.42 10.35 -10.83
N LEU A 230 -15.17 11.00 -9.94
CA LEU A 230 -16.54 10.63 -9.61
C LEU A 230 -17.45 10.65 -10.85
N ASP A 231 -17.37 11.70 -11.67
CA ASP A 231 -18.10 11.78 -12.95
C ASP A 231 -17.77 10.64 -13.90
N TYR A 232 -16.49 10.27 -14.02
CA TYR A 232 -16.04 9.15 -14.89
C TYR A 232 -16.30 7.76 -14.30
N ARG A 233 -16.61 7.66 -13.00
CA ARG A 233 -17.08 6.43 -12.35
C ARG A 233 -18.57 6.22 -12.61
N ASP A 234 -19.35 7.28 -12.37
CA ASP A 234 -20.80 7.20 -12.33
C ASP A 234 -21.43 7.43 -13.72
N GLY A 235 -20.65 7.97 -14.67
CA GLY A 235 -21.12 8.39 -15.99
C GLY A 235 -22.00 9.63 -15.88
N THR A 236 -21.57 10.58 -15.05
CA THR A 236 -22.22 11.89 -14.88
C THR A 236 -21.32 12.98 -15.42
N ASN A 237 -21.83 14.22 -15.47
CA ASN A 237 -21.09 15.39 -15.93
C ASN A 237 -21.27 16.60 -15.01
N THR A 238 -21.26 16.37 -13.70
CA THR A 238 -21.48 17.42 -12.69
C THR A 238 -20.38 18.49 -12.71
N THR A 239 -19.16 18.12 -13.10
CA THR A 239 -18.00 19.01 -13.25
C THR A 239 -17.90 19.68 -14.62
N GLY A 240 -18.71 19.26 -15.60
CA GLY A 240 -18.57 19.67 -17.00
C GLY A 240 -17.40 19.03 -17.76
N LEU A 241 -16.60 18.15 -17.12
CA LEU A 241 -15.40 17.53 -17.70
C LEU A 241 -15.63 16.14 -18.31
N ASN A 242 -16.86 15.64 -18.27
CA ASN A 242 -17.29 14.38 -18.87
C ASN A 242 -18.55 14.57 -19.76
N PRO A 243 -18.48 15.39 -20.83
CA PRO A 243 -19.66 15.75 -21.64
C PRO A 243 -20.28 14.57 -22.40
N LYS A 244 -19.59 13.44 -22.47
CA LYS A 244 -20.07 12.19 -23.09
C LYS A 244 -20.60 11.18 -22.06
N GLU A 245 -20.61 11.53 -20.77
CA GLU A 245 -21.05 10.65 -19.69
C GLU A 245 -20.34 9.28 -19.71
N GLU A 246 -19.04 9.30 -20.01
CA GLU A 246 -18.22 8.10 -20.12
C GLU A 246 -18.08 7.43 -18.74
N LYS A 247 -18.09 6.09 -18.73
CA LYS A 247 -17.80 5.26 -17.55
C LYS A 247 -16.47 4.56 -17.74
N LEU A 248 -15.39 5.24 -17.39
CA LEU A 248 -14.01 4.80 -17.67
C LEU A 248 -13.33 4.13 -16.47
N ILE A 249 -13.86 4.33 -15.27
CA ILE A 249 -13.32 3.77 -14.02
C ILE A 249 -14.46 3.12 -13.22
N LYS A 250 -14.15 2.16 -12.35
CA LYS A 250 -15.16 1.57 -11.44
C LYS A 250 -15.03 2.07 -10.01
N HIS A 251 -13.80 2.33 -9.56
CA HIS A 251 -13.49 2.65 -8.18
C HIS A 251 -12.48 3.79 -8.08
N ILE A 252 -12.55 4.52 -6.97
CA ILE A 252 -11.67 5.66 -6.69
C ILE A 252 -10.91 5.37 -5.39
N GLY A 253 -9.66 5.79 -5.31
CA GLY A 253 -8.90 5.64 -4.07
C GLY A 253 -7.74 6.62 -4.01
N PHE A 254 -6.84 6.36 -3.08
CA PHE A 254 -5.59 7.12 -2.96
C PHE A 254 -4.42 6.23 -2.55
N SER A 255 -3.22 6.74 -2.70
CA SER A 255 -2.01 6.10 -2.20
C SER A 255 -1.22 7.05 -1.28
N GLY A 256 -0.53 6.49 -0.30
CA GLY A 256 0.29 7.24 0.64
C GLY A 256 1.51 6.46 1.13
N HIS A 257 2.65 7.14 1.20
CA HIS A 257 3.86 6.59 1.80
C HIS A 257 4.29 7.30 3.10
N HIS A 258 3.98 8.59 3.20
CA HIS A 258 4.77 9.53 4.00
C HIS A 258 4.12 9.90 5.32
N ASP A 259 2.91 10.44 5.24
CA ASP A 259 2.22 11.06 6.37
C ASP A 259 0.85 10.40 6.58
N THR A 260 0.77 9.59 7.63
CA THR A 260 -0.47 8.90 8.01
C THR A 260 -1.56 9.89 8.47
N ALA A 261 -1.20 11.06 9.01
CA ALA A 261 -2.17 12.05 9.47
C ALA A 261 -2.96 12.65 8.29
N LEU A 262 -2.25 13.05 7.22
CA LEU A 262 -2.88 13.56 6.00
C LEU A 262 -3.77 12.52 5.33
N MET A 263 -3.35 11.26 5.33
CA MET A 263 -4.17 10.18 4.79
C MET A 263 -5.43 9.94 5.63
N MET A 264 -5.34 10.01 6.95
CA MET A 264 -6.51 9.94 7.85
C MET A 264 -7.44 11.14 7.64
N GLN A 265 -6.89 12.35 7.45
CA GLN A 265 -7.65 13.55 7.14
C GLN A 265 -8.41 13.40 5.82
N LEU A 266 -7.78 12.87 4.77
CA LEU A 266 -8.43 12.61 3.50
C LEU A 266 -9.63 11.66 3.65
N ILE A 267 -9.48 10.57 4.40
CA ILE A 267 -10.59 9.64 4.69
C ILE A 267 -11.72 10.36 5.45
N ARG A 268 -11.39 11.15 6.47
CA ARG A 268 -12.39 11.88 7.27
C ARG A 268 -13.20 12.88 6.47
N ARG A 269 -12.58 13.51 5.47
CA ARG A 269 -13.23 14.50 4.60
C ARG A 269 -14.02 13.86 3.46
N ASP A 270 -13.99 12.54 3.28
CA ASP A 270 -14.75 11.83 2.24
C ASP A 270 -16.24 11.68 2.61
N HIS A 271 -16.98 12.79 2.60
CA HIS A 271 -18.38 12.82 3.06
C HIS A 271 -19.34 12.01 2.19
N LYS A 272 -19.01 11.77 0.91
CA LYS A 272 -19.80 10.92 0.00
C LYS A 272 -19.32 9.47 -0.04
N ASN A 273 -18.32 9.10 0.76
CA ASN A 273 -17.78 7.73 0.89
C ASN A 273 -17.35 7.13 -0.47
N ILE A 274 -16.66 7.92 -1.31
CA ILE A 274 -16.22 7.49 -2.65
C ILE A 274 -14.83 6.84 -2.66
N LEU A 275 -14.06 6.97 -1.58
CA LEU A 275 -12.75 6.34 -1.47
C LEU A 275 -12.96 4.85 -1.19
N ASP A 276 -12.70 4.03 -2.20
CA ASP A 276 -12.92 2.59 -2.19
C ASP A 276 -11.66 1.79 -1.85
N GLY A 277 -10.49 2.33 -2.19
CA GLY A 277 -9.21 1.64 -1.98
C GLY A 277 -8.08 2.56 -1.50
N MET A 278 -7.19 1.99 -0.71
CA MET A 278 -6.00 2.67 -0.20
C MET A 278 -4.75 1.82 -0.45
N LEU A 279 -3.77 2.40 -1.14
CA LEU A 279 -2.43 1.81 -1.27
C LEU A 279 -1.48 2.46 -0.26
N VAL A 280 -0.90 1.66 0.64
CA VAL A 280 -0.15 2.17 1.80
C VAL A 280 1.21 1.46 1.98
N SER A 281 2.22 2.22 2.38
CA SER A 281 3.52 1.65 2.76
C SER A 281 3.40 0.80 4.03
N ILE A 282 3.93 -0.43 3.98
CA ILE A 282 4.00 -1.31 5.14
C ILE A 282 5.15 -2.32 5.02
N ASN A 283 6.04 -2.34 6.01
CA ASN A 283 7.08 -3.35 6.18
C ASN A 283 7.45 -3.51 7.66
N ALA A 284 8.41 -4.40 7.95
CA ALA A 284 8.81 -4.74 9.31
C ALA A 284 9.40 -3.58 10.15
N ASN A 285 9.81 -2.47 9.52
CA ASN A 285 10.32 -1.29 10.21
C ASN A 285 9.29 -0.15 10.35
N ASP A 286 8.01 -0.40 10.03
CA ASP A 286 6.93 0.59 10.10
C ASP A 286 6.79 1.24 11.48
N LYS A 287 6.88 0.47 12.58
CA LYS A 287 6.77 1.00 13.96
C LYS A 287 7.91 1.91 14.39
N LEU A 288 9.02 1.94 13.65
CA LEU A 288 10.15 2.83 13.95
C LEU A 288 9.90 4.27 13.46
N ASN A 289 8.76 4.53 12.84
CA ASN A 289 8.40 5.79 12.20
C ASN A 289 6.97 6.20 12.60
N PHE A 290 6.42 7.24 11.97
CA PHE A 290 5.00 7.55 12.05
C PHE A 290 4.18 6.46 11.34
N ASN A 291 3.92 5.39 12.08
CA ASN A 291 3.55 4.10 11.53
C ASN A 291 2.14 4.09 10.92
N MET A 292 1.97 3.31 9.85
CA MET A 292 0.68 3.19 9.17
C MET A 292 -0.22 2.16 9.86
N GLN A 293 0.36 1.12 10.46
CA GLN A 293 -0.38 -0.05 10.95
C GLN A 293 -1.31 0.24 12.14
N HIS A 294 -0.99 1.22 12.98
CA HIS A 294 -1.84 1.62 14.12
C HIS A 294 -2.59 2.93 13.87
N ASN A 295 -2.38 3.58 12.73
CA ASN A 295 -2.99 4.86 12.37
C ASN A 295 -3.93 4.72 11.16
N VAL A 296 -3.48 5.05 9.94
CA VAL A 296 -4.37 5.09 8.77
C VAL A 296 -4.96 3.73 8.39
N ILE A 297 -4.25 2.61 8.57
CA ILE A 297 -4.77 1.29 8.15
C ILE A 297 -6.09 0.95 8.88
N PRO A 298 -6.18 1.04 10.22
CA PRO A 298 -7.45 0.91 10.94
C PRO A 298 -8.55 1.87 10.48
N VAL A 299 -8.22 3.12 10.15
CA VAL A 299 -9.19 4.13 9.67
C VAL A 299 -9.75 3.75 8.30
N ALA A 300 -8.91 3.30 7.37
CA ALA A 300 -9.33 2.82 6.06
C ALA A 300 -10.23 1.57 6.19
N LYS A 301 -9.90 0.64 7.09
CA LYS A 301 -10.75 -0.55 7.33
C LYS A 301 -12.08 -0.21 7.98
N ALA A 302 -12.11 0.72 8.93
CA ALA A 302 -13.36 1.23 9.50
C ALA A 302 -14.25 1.92 8.44
N SER A 303 -13.64 2.46 7.39
CA SER A 303 -14.33 3.03 6.21
C SER A 303 -14.64 1.99 5.12
N ASN A 304 -14.46 0.69 5.42
CA ASN A 304 -14.66 -0.44 4.52
C ASN A 304 -13.86 -0.36 3.20
N MET A 305 -12.69 0.27 3.22
CA MET A 305 -11.82 0.33 2.04
C MET A 305 -11.07 -0.99 1.81
N GLY A 306 -10.77 -1.28 0.55
CA GLY A 306 -9.77 -2.27 0.19
C GLY A 306 -8.36 -1.74 0.47
N VAL A 307 -7.53 -2.46 1.23
CA VAL A 307 -6.19 -1.97 1.61
C VAL A 307 -5.10 -2.80 0.94
N ILE A 308 -4.27 -2.12 0.15
CA ILE A 308 -3.13 -2.69 -0.56
C ILE A 308 -1.85 -2.29 0.17
N GLY A 309 -1.08 -3.27 0.60
CA GLY A 309 0.26 -3.04 1.13
C GLY A 309 1.29 -2.88 0.01
N MET A 310 2.28 -2.02 0.23
CA MET A 310 3.46 -1.87 -0.65
C MET A 310 4.73 -1.58 0.16
N LYS A 311 5.87 -1.51 -0.53
CA LYS A 311 7.18 -1.19 0.05
C LYS A 311 7.65 -2.19 1.12
N THR A 312 7.18 -3.44 1.04
CA THR A 312 7.66 -4.59 1.83
C THR A 312 9.18 -4.71 1.85
N PHE A 313 9.82 -4.52 0.70
CA PHE A 313 11.28 -4.59 0.55
C PHE A 313 11.96 -3.22 0.52
N ALA A 314 11.27 -2.16 0.96
CA ALA A 314 11.77 -0.78 0.99
C ALA A 314 12.38 -0.32 -0.36
N ASP A 315 11.68 -0.56 -1.46
CA ASP A 315 12.19 -0.21 -2.80
C ASP A 315 13.53 -0.89 -3.16
N GLY A 316 13.76 -2.10 -2.65
CA GLY A 316 15.01 -2.84 -2.80
C GLY A 316 16.08 -2.48 -1.76
N ALA A 317 15.84 -1.48 -0.91
CA ALA A 317 16.79 -1.05 0.11
C ALA A 317 16.97 -2.05 1.26
N MET A 318 16.05 -3.02 1.42
CA MET A 318 16.29 -4.17 2.28
C MET A 318 17.46 -5.05 1.80
N TYR A 319 17.85 -4.92 0.52
CA TYR A 319 18.86 -5.76 -0.13
C TYR A 319 20.05 -4.93 -0.63
N THR A 320 20.10 -4.64 -1.92
CA THR A 320 21.36 -4.31 -2.62
C THR A 320 21.63 -2.83 -2.80
N LYS A 321 20.62 -1.96 -2.68
CA LYS A 321 20.75 -0.52 -2.97
C LYS A 321 20.59 0.34 -1.74
N GLU A 322 21.08 1.57 -1.74
CA GLU A 322 20.85 2.56 -0.68
C GLU A 322 19.36 2.84 -0.42
N ALA A 323 19.06 3.33 0.79
CA ALA A 323 17.71 3.70 1.24
C ALA A 323 17.24 5.01 0.59
N THR A 324 17.03 4.96 -0.73
CA THR A 324 16.63 6.07 -1.60
C THR A 324 15.73 5.55 -2.72
N TRP A 325 15.01 6.45 -3.39
CA TRP A 325 14.14 6.07 -4.52
C TRP A 325 14.91 5.48 -5.71
N SER A 326 14.33 4.45 -6.30
CA SER A 326 14.80 3.86 -7.56
C SER A 326 14.58 4.81 -8.74
N ASN A 327 15.62 5.04 -9.54
CA ASN A 327 15.58 5.93 -10.71
C ASN A 327 16.26 5.34 -11.95
N ASN A 328 16.72 4.08 -11.88
CA ASN A 328 17.38 3.41 -12.99
C ASN A 328 17.35 1.87 -12.84
N PRO A 329 17.60 1.10 -13.92
CA PRO A 329 17.57 -0.36 -13.88
C PRO A 329 18.57 -1.04 -12.93
N LYS A 330 19.70 -0.40 -12.58
CA LYS A 330 20.70 -0.99 -11.65
C LYS A 330 20.18 -1.07 -10.22
N HIS A 331 19.13 -0.32 -9.89
CA HIS A 331 18.47 -0.37 -8.57
C HIS A 331 17.54 -1.57 -8.42
N VAL A 332 17.22 -2.28 -9.51
CA VAL A 332 16.31 -3.43 -9.47
C VAL A 332 16.98 -4.64 -8.84
N VAL A 333 16.43 -5.12 -7.73
CA VAL A 333 16.85 -6.36 -7.09
C VAL A 333 16.35 -7.56 -7.90
N ARG A 334 17.25 -8.45 -8.27
CA ARG A 334 16.97 -9.62 -9.12
C ARG A 334 17.05 -10.97 -8.39
N SER A 335 17.50 -10.99 -7.14
CA SER A 335 17.61 -12.20 -6.33
C SER A 335 16.33 -12.52 -5.56
N VAL A 336 16.14 -13.80 -5.24
CA VAL A 336 15.11 -14.26 -4.30
C VAL A 336 15.64 -14.12 -2.87
N GLY A 337 15.50 -12.93 -2.29
CA GLY A 337 16.10 -12.60 -0.99
C GLY A 337 17.64 -12.68 -0.99
N SER A 338 18.22 -12.79 0.19
CA SER A 338 19.62 -13.18 0.43
C SER A 338 19.74 -14.10 1.65
N SER A 339 20.94 -14.62 1.93
CA SER A 339 21.23 -15.39 3.15
C SER A 339 21.02 -14.58 4.42
N GLU A 340 21.29 -13.27 4.36
CA GLU A 340 21.19 -12.34 5.48
C GLU A 340 19.77 -11.78 5.62
N VAL A 341 19.06 -11.66 4.50
CA VAL A 341 17.74 -11.04 4.38
C VAL A 341 16.77 -12.00 3.70
N PRO A 342 16.04 -12.84 4.45
CA PRO A 342 15.04 -13.70 3.86
C PRO A 342 13.85 -12.88 3.34
N TYR A 343 13.32 -13.25 2.17
CA TYR A 343 12.21 -12.55 1.53
C TYR A 343 10.86 -12.86 2.17
N ALA A 344 10.63 -14.12 2.58
CA ALA A 344 9.32 -14.58 3.00
C ALA A 344 8.83 -13.96 4.32
N PRO A 345 9.64 -13.85 5.40
CA PRO A 345 9.18 -13.21 6.63
C PRO A 345 8.77 -11.75 6.42
N LEU A 346 9.44 -11.02 5.52
CA LEU A 346 9.06 -9.65 5.18
C LEU A 346 7.70 -9.60 4.47
N ILE A 347 7.46 -10.48 3.49
CA ILE A 347 6.16 -10.61 2.80
C ILE A 347 5.06 -10.97 3.80
N GLN A 348 5.28 -12.01 4.60
CA GLN A 348 4.33 -12.52 5.56
C GLN A 348 4.01 -11.48 6.63
N TYR A 349 5.02 -10.75 7.13
CA TYR A 349 4.81 -9.66 8.08
C TYR A 349 3.90 -8.59 7.49
N SER A 350 4.22 -8.07 6.29
CA SER A 350 3.40 -7.04 5.64
C SER A 350 1.97 -7.52 5.40
N LEU A 351 1.79 -8.75 4.95
CA LEU A 351 0.47 -9.30 4.59
C LEU A 351 -0.39 -9.73 5.79
N THR A 352 0.24 -10.07 6.92
CA THR A 352 -0.45 -10.36 8.19
C THR A 352 -0.64 -9.12 9.05
N THR A 353 -0.13 -7.95 8.65
CA THR A 353 -0.46 -6.70 9.33
C THR A 353 -1.97 -6.50 9.27
N PRO A 354 -2.65 -6.33 10.43
CA PRO A 354 -4.10 -6.23 10.47
C PRO A 354 -4.63 -5.17 9.51
N GLY A 355 -5.54 -5.58 8.64
CA GLY A 355 -6.17 -4.72 7.64
C GLY A 355 -5.64 -4.86 6.21
N ILE A 356 -4.44 -5.40 5.98
CA ILE A 356 -3.94 -5.59 4.60
C ILE A 356 -4.73 -6.70 3.89
N ASP A 357 -5.27 -6.41 2.70
CA ASP A 357 -6.08 -7.34 1.91
C ASP A 357 -5.26 -7.98 0.78
N THR A 358 -4.36 -7.21 0.16
CA THR A 358 -3.40 -7.71 -0.84
C THR A 358 -2.07 -6.97 -0.71
N LEU A 359 -0.98 -7.57 -1.17
CA LEU A 359 0.35 -6.98 -1.15
C LEU A 359 0.92 -6.89 -2.56
N ILE A 360 1.20 -5.66 -3.03
CA ILE A 360 1.87 -5.48 -4.32
C ILE A 360 3.39 -5.57 -4.18
N ILE A 361 3.98 -6.38 -5.05
CA ILE A 361 5.43 -6.57 -5.08
C ILE A 361 5.91 -6.42 -6.52
N GLY A 362 6.90 -5.55 -6.72
CA GLY A 362 7.62 -5.43 -7.99
C GLY A 362 8.57 -6.61 -8.19
N ILE A 363 8.61 -7.13 -9.41
CA ILE A 363 9.47 -8.27 -9.77
C ILE A 363 10.63 -7.79 -10.62
N GLY A 364 11.85 -8.11 -10.21
CA GLY A 364 13.07 -7.83 -10.95
C GLY A 364 13.41 -8.92 -11.97
N GLN A 365 13.19 -10.18 -11.61
CA GLN A 365 13.53 -11.32 -12.47
C GLN A 365 12.58 -12.52 -12.28
N ILE A 366 12.26 -13.16 -13.40
CA ILE A 366 11.65 -14.49 -13.45
C ILE A 366 12.64 -15.52 -13.98
N SER A 367 12.43 -16.78 -13.65
CA SER A 367 13.21 -17.91 -14.11
C SER A 367 12.31 -19.14 -14.22
N ASP A 368 12.70 -20.11 -15.03
CA ASP A 368 12.10 -21.45 -15.04
C ASP A 368 12.63 -22.32 -13.89
N ASN A 369 13.82 -22.00 -13.37
CA ASN A 369 14.26 -22.54 -12.10
C ASN A 369 13.52 -21.83 -10.96
N ILE A 370 12.64 -22.56 -10.28
CA ILE A 370 11.81 -22.03 -9.19
C ILE A 370 12.65 -21.35 -8.11
N ALA A 371 13.84 -21.85 -7.78
CA ALA A 371 14.71 -21.27 -6.76
C ALA A 371 15.23 -19.85 -7.12
N HIS A 372 15.17 -19.47 -8.39
CA HIS A 372 15.59 -18.16 -8.90
C HIS A 372 14.43 -17.31 -9.42
N CYS A 373 13.19 -17.78 -9.32
CA CYS A 373 12.02 -17.04 -9.80
C CYS A 373 11.41 -16.20 -8.67
N GLN A 374 11.69 -14.89 -8.64
CA GLN A 374 11.12 -14.00 -7.60
C GLN A 374 9.60 -14.04 -7.58
N LEU A 375 8.95 -14.00 -8.75
CA LEU A 375 7.49 -14.02 -8.84
C LEU A 375 6.89 -15.24 -8.12
N ALA A 376 7.36 -16.44 -8.43
CA ALA A 376 6.79 -17.66 -7.87
C ALA A 376 7.08 -17.81 -6.36
N ASN A 377 8.29 -17.44 -5.91
CA ASN A 377 8.62 -17.43 -4.48
C ASN A 377 7.81 -16.40 -3.71
N ASN A 378 7.63 -15.20 -4.26
CA ASN A 378 6.85 -14.16 -3.62
C ASN A 378 5.37 -14.55 -3.52
N ILE A 379 4.80 -15.16 -4.57
CA ILE A 379 3.44 -15.71 -4.53
C ILE A 379 3.34 -16.79 -3.45
N ALA A 380 4.28 -17.74 -3.39
CA ALA A 380 4.27 -18.80 -2.38
C ALA A 380 4.32 -18.23 -0.95
N ALA A 381 5.19 -17.24 -0.69
CA ALA A 381 5.26 -16.57 0.61
C ALA A 381 3.99 -15.77 0.98
N SER A 382 3.20 -15.36 -0.03
CA SER A 382 1.93 -14.68 0.18
C SER A 382 0.75 -15.64 0.46
N GLN A 383 0.93 -16.95 0.42
CA GLN A 383 -0.12 -17.93 0.73
C GLN A 383 -0.27 -18.11 2.25
N ILE A 384 -0.64 -17.02 2.95
CA ILE A 384 -0.72 -16.96 4.41
C ILE A 384 -2.05 -16.35 4.88
N THR A 385 -2.67 -16.97 5.89
CA THR A 385 -3.88 -16.46 6.53
C THR A 385 -3.60 -15.16 7.28
N ARG A 386 -4.64 -14.41 7.66
CA ARG A 386 -4.48 -13.12 8.35
C ARG A 386 -3.74 -13.26 9.69
N ASP A 387 -3.93 -14.38 10.37
CA ASP A 387 -3.37 -14.78 11.66
C ASP A 387 -2.15 -15.72 11.53
N GLY A 388 -1.60 -15.89 10.32
CA GLY A 388 -0.51 -16.84 10.08
C GLY A 388 0.81 -16.50 10.77
N LEU A 389 0.95 -15.31 11.37
CA LEU A 389 2.03 -14.97 12.28
C LEU A 389 1.48 -14.61 13.67
N SER A 390 1.99 -15.27 14.70
CA SER A 390 1.77 -14.87 16.09
C SER A 390 2.42 -13.52 16.41
N ALA A 391 1.96 -12.85 17.47
CA ALA A 391 2.56 -11.60 17.94
C ALA A 391 4.07 -11.74 18.23
N ALA A 392 4.50 -12.89 18.79
CA ALA A 392 5.91 -13.18 19.06
C ALA A 392 6.74 -13.31 17.77
N GLN A 393 6.23 -13.98 16.75
CA GLN A 393 6.90 -14.09 15.45
C GLN A 393 7.00 -12.72 14.75
N ARG A 394 5.93 -11.91 14.83
CA ARG A 394 5.94 -10.54 14.29
C ARG A 394 7.03 -9.71 14.97
N LEU A 395 7.11 -9.75 16.30
CA LEU A 395 8.14 -9.03 17.06
C LEU A 395 9.56 -9.48 16.66
N GLN A 396 9.79 -10.79 16.52
CA GLN A 396 11.10 -11.30 16.06
C GLN A 396 11.49 -10.77 14.67
N ILE A 397 10.52 -10.66 13.75
CA ILE A 397 10.75 -10.11 12.41
C ILE A 397 11.09 -8.61 12.49
N GLU A 398 10.39 -7.85 13.34
CA GLU A 398 10.65 -6.43 13.57
C GLU A 398 12.05 -6.21 14.16
N GLU A 399 12.41 -6.93 15.22
CA GLU A 399 13.72 -6.84 15.88
C GLU A 399 14.88 -7.18 14.93
N TRP A 400 14.66 -8.15 14.04
CA TRP A 400 15.63 -8.50 13.01
C TRP A 400 15.70 -7.43 11.91
N ALA A 401 14.55 -6.99 11.38
CA ALA A 401 14.51 -5.98 10.33
C ALA A 401 15.08 -4.63 10.79
N ALA A 402 14.98 -4.30 12.08
CA ALA A 402 15.59 -3.11 12.67
C ALA A 402 17.13 -3.11 12.59
N LYS A 403 17.76 -4.29 12.41
CA LYS A 403 19.22 -4.39 12.20
C LYS A 403 19.60 -4.12 10.74
N VAL A 404 18.68 -4.34 9.80
CA VAL A 404 18.92 -4.04 8.38
C VAL A 404 19.03 -2.52 8.24
N LYS A 405 20.24 -2.05 7.92
CA LYS A 405 20.56 -0.62 7.79
C LYS A 405 20.13 0.21 8.99
N ASN A 406 20.27 -0.35 10.19
CA ASN A 406 19.93 0.32 11.45
C ASN A 406 18.48 0.85 11.47
N GLY A 407 17.54 0.12 10.85
CA GLY A 407 16.12 0.45 10.83
C GLY A 407 15.74 1.59 9.87
N GLN A 408 16.70 2.15 9.11
CA GLN A 408 16.49 3.31 8.25
C GLN A 408 15.94 2.97 6.86
N THR A 409 15.25 1.83 6.74
CA THR A 409 14.70 1.37 5.46
C THR A 409 13.41 2.09 5.07
N ASN A 410 12.74 2.75 6.00
CA ASN A 410 11.47 3.46 5.75
C ASN A 410 11.73 4.95 5.53
N TYR A 411 12.72 5.26 4.70
CA TYR A 411 13.13 6.61 4.34
C TYR A 411 12.03 7.47 3.69
N PHE A 412 10.92 6.83 3.29
CA PHE A 412 9.75 7.46 2.70
C PHE A 412 8.68 7.85 3.73
N GLN A 413 8.81 7.47 5.01
CA GLN A 413 7.91 7.85 6.11
C GLN A 413 8.47 9.00 6.94
N ILE A 414 7.59 9.72 7.64
CA ILE A 414 7.98 10.67 8.70
C ILE A 414 8.64 9.88 9.85
N LYS A 415 9.83 10.31 10.28
CA LYS A 415 10.60 9.62 11.34
C LYS A 415 9.99 9.78 12.72
N GLU A 416 9.40 10.96 13.00
CA GLU A 416 8.82 11.26 14.30
C GLU A 416 7.51 10.51 14.48
N GLY A 417 7.48 9.59 15.44
CA GLY A 417 6.33 8.75 15.73
C GLY A 417 6.21 8.47 17.22
N GLY A 418 4.99 8.23 17.68
CA GLY A 418 4.69 7.97 19.08
C GLY A 418 3.23 8.22 19.40
N LEU A 419 2.80 7.77 20.58
CA LEU A 419 1.50 8.17 21.12
C LEU A 419 1.48 9.70 21.25
N SER A 420 0.49 10.36 20.65
CA SER A 420 0.28 11.80 20.79
C SER A 420 -0.82 12.13 21.79
N ALA A 421 -0.89 13.39 22.21
CA ALA A 421 -2.12 13.95 22.78
C ALA A 421 -3.23 13.97 21.70
N VAL A 422 -4.47 14.16 22.14
CA VAL A 422 -5.60 14.42 21.24
C VAL A 422 -5.46 15.79 20.56
N HIS A 423 -6.10 15.97 19.41
CA HIS A 423 -5.99 17.18 18.59
C HIS A 423 -7.31 17.96 18.56
N ASN A 424 -7.26 19.22 18.10
CA ASN A 424 -8.43 20.06 17.85
C ASN A 424 -9.42 20.12 19.02
N ILE A 425 -8.90 20.23 20.24
CA ILE A 425 -9.72 20.22 21.45
C ILE A 425 -10.56 21.50 21.52
N LYS A 426 -11.86 21.34 21.76
CA LYS A 426 -12.80 22.43 21.95
C LYS A 426 -13.59 22.22 23.22
N LEU A 427 -13.85 23.32 23.91
CA LEU A 427 -14.67 23.34 25.12
C LEU A 427 -15.73 24.42 24.96
N GLU A 428 -16.98 24.00 24.84
CA GLU A 428 -18.10 24.87 24.50
C GLU A 428 -19.19 24.78 25.58
N LYS A 429 -19.85 25.90 25.87
CA LYS A 429 -20.94 25.90 26.84
C LYS A 429 -22.19 25.26 26.23
N ALA A 430 -22.64 24.14 26.80
CA ALA A 430 -23.87 23.48 26.39
C ALA A 430 -25.08 24.00 27.17
N LYS A 431 -24.94 24.16 28.49
CA LYS A 431 -25.94 24.72 29.43
C LYS A 431 -25.24 25.46 30.58
N SER A 432 -25.97 26.08 31.51
CA SER A 432 -25.41 26.83 32.64
C SER A 432 -24.33 26.06 33.43
N ASN A 433 -24.54 24.77 33.68
CA ASN A 433 -23.66 23.91 34.48
C ASN A 433 -23.07 22.74 33.67
N LEU A 434 -23.02 22.87 32.34
CA LEU A 434 -22.60 21.79 31.45
C LEU A 434 -21.77 22.32 30.28
N LEU A 435 -20.57 21.78 30.14
CA LEU A 435 -19.69 22.01 29.00
C LEU A 435 -19.69 20.80 28.07
N ASN A 436 -19.59 21.04 26.78
CA ASN A 436 -19.31 20.04 25.76
C ASN A 436 -17.81 20.10 25.42
N LEU A 437 -17.09 19.03 25.77
CA LEU A 437 -15.70 18.83 25.41
C LEU A 437 -15.65 17.97 24.15
N SER A 438 -14.97 18.41 23.11
CA SER A 438 -14.79 17.63 21.87
C SER A 438 -13.35 17.64 21.38
N TRP A 439 -12.91 16.57 20.73
CA TRP A 439 -11.53 16.43 20.23
C TRP A 439 -11.46 15.46 19.03
N ASP A 440 -10.39 15.59 18.26
CA ASP A 440 -10.00 14.64 17.24
C ASP A 440 -9.05 13.57 17.79
N THR A 441 -9.04 12.41 17.13
CA THR A 441 -8.21 11.27 17.53
C THR A 441 -6.75 11.66 17.69
N ALA A 442 -6.12 11.15 18.74
CA ALA A 442 -4.66 11.10 18.83
C ALA A 442 -4.06 10.17 17.77
N TYR A 443 -2.74 10.20 17.66
CA TYR A 443 -1.94 9.28 16.86
C TYR A 443 -1.32 8.19 17.72
N ALA A 444 -1.30 6.97 17.20
CA ALA A 444 -0.72 5.80 17.83
C ALA A 444 0.79 5.71 17.58
N GLY A 445 1.51 5.22 18.58
CA GLY A 445 2.93 4.87 18.48
C GLY A 445 3.12 3.37 18.26
N GLU A 446 4.05 2.80 19.04
CA GLU A 446 4.35 1.36 19.01
C GLU A 446 3.14 0.48 19.29
N HIS A 447 2.21 0.95 20.13
CA HIS A 447 0.96 0.26 20.44
C HIS A 447 -0.24 1.06 19.93
N PRO A 448 -1.34 0.39 19.53
CA PRO A 448 -2.57 1.07 19.18
C PRO A 448 -3.18 1.78 20.39
N ILE A 449 -3.89 2.88 20.14
CA ILE A 449 -4.63 3.61 21.18
C ILE A 449 -5.73 2.70 21.75
N ASP A 450 -5.86 2.68 23.07
CA ASP A 450 -6.89 1.94 23.81
C ASP A 450 -8.09 2.85 24.12
N LYS A 451 -7.85 3.96 24.83
CA LYS A 451 -8.92 4.88 25.27
C LYS A 451 -8.42 6.29 25.57
N TYR A 452 -9.36 7.20 25.76
CA TYR A 452 -9.15 8.54 26.28
C TYR A 452 -9.70 8.65 27.71
N LEU A 453 -8.89 9.19 28.61
CA LEU A 453 -9.27 9.47 30.00
C LEU A 453 -9.50 10.98 30.14
N VAL A 454 -10.64 11.38 30.70
CA VAL A 454 -10.98 12.79 30.92
C VAL A 454 -10.87 13.10 32.40
N TYR A 455 -10.03 14.07 32.74
CA TYR A 455 -9.81 14.53 34.10
C TYR A 455 -10.41 15.92 34.30
N LYS A 456 -10.94 16.16 35.51
CA LYS A 456 -11.32 17.48 36.00
C LYS A 456 -10.73 17.68 37.39
N ASN A 457 -9.86 18.67 37.56
CA ASN A 457 -9.16 18.94 38.83
C ASN A 457 -8.52 17.66 39.42
N ASP A 458 -7.79 16.93 38.57
CA ASP A 458 -7.14 15.63 38.87
C ASP A 458 -8.08 14.45 39.17
N GLU A 459 -9.39 14.65 39.19
CA GLU A 459 -10.40 13.60 39.29
C GLU A 459 -10.72 13.01 37.92
N LEU A 460 -10.65 11.68 37.78
CA LEU A 460 -11.07 10.99 36.55
C LEU A 460 -12.61 11.02 36.44
N ILE A 461 -13.12 11.75 35.47
CA ILE A 461 -14.57 11.92 35.25
C ILE A 461 -15.10 11.19 34.00
N GLY A 462 -14.21 10.77 33.09
CA GLY A 462 -14.62 10.14 31.83
C GLY A 462 -13.62 9.12 31.31
N ASN A 463 -14.13 8.08 30.66
CA ASN A 463 -13.35 7.05 29.98
C ASN A 463 -14.03 6.70 28.65
N ILE A 464 -13.38 7.01 27.54
CA ILE A 464 -13.93 6.88 26.19
C ILE A 464 -13.04 5.92 25.40
N ALA A 465 -13.57 4.75 25.03
CA ALA A 465 -12.86 3.80 24.17
C ALA A 465 -12.48 4.45 22.83
N HIS A 466 -11.25 4.23 22.37
CA HIS A 466 -10.83 4.70 21.07
C HIS A 466 -11.53 3.91 19.95
N GLN A 467 -11.93 4.62 18.91
CA GLN A 467 -12.43 4.07 17.66
C GLN A 467 -11.80 4.85 16.51
N PRO A 468 -11.47 4.23 15.37
CA PRO A 468 -10.95 4.96 14.22
C PRO A 468 -11.91 6.10 13.81
N GLN A 469 -11.41 7.33 13.75
CA GLN A 469 -12.21 8.50 13.35
C GLN A 469 -12.31 8.55 11.82
N ILE A 470 -13.46 8.16 11.27
CA ILE A 470 -13.71 8.05 9.82
C ILE A 470 -14.44 9.25 9.21
N SER A 471 -14.74 10.29 10.00
CA SER A 471 -15.42 11.49 9.53
C SER A 471 -14.95 12.72 10.30
N ASP A 472 -15.42 13.90 9.91
CA ASP A 472 -15.18 15.14 10.67
C ASP A 472 -15.94 15.23 11.99
N LYS A 473 -16.77 14.23 12.33
CA LYS A 473 -17.40 14.14 13.65
C LYS A 473 -16.33 13.87 14.71
N PRO A 474 -16.12 14.77 15.69
CA PRO A 474 -15.14 14.56 16.75
C PRO A 474 -15.67 13.59 17.81
N PHE A 475 -14.76 13.12 18.66
CA PHE A 475 -15.14 12.57 19.96
C PHE A 475 -15.78 13.67 20.81
N SER A 476 -16.64 13.30 21.75
CA SER A 476 -17.27 14.25 22.66
C SER A 476 -17.51 13.67 24.04
N PHE A 477 -17.50 14.55 25.05
CA PHE A 477 -17.77 14.23 26.44
C PHE A 477 -18.39 15.44 27.15
N HIS A 478 -19.40 15.21 28.00
CA HIS A 478 -20.04 16.29 28.74
C HIS A 478 -19.41 16.46 30.12
N VAL A 479 -18.94 17.67 30.43
CA VAL A 479 -18.32 18.01 31.72
C VAL A 479 -19.28 18.85 32.55
N LYS A 480 -19.63 18.35 33.74
CA LYS A 480 -20.41 19.12 34.72
C LYS A 480 -19.50 20.10 35.46
N VAL A 481 -19.89 21.37 35.45
CA VAL A 481 -19.17 22.49 36.09
C VAL A 481 -20.07 23.24 37.06
N LYS A 482 -19.47 23.86 38.08
CA LYS A 482 -20.13 24.83 38.95
C LYS A 482 -19.63 26.23 38.62
N ALA A 483 -20.51 27.22 38.67
CA ALA A 483 -20.23 28.59 38.24
C ALA A 483 -19.07 29.27 38.99
N ASP A 484 -18.81 28.87 40.23
CA ASP A 484 -17.85 29.53 41.13
C ASP A 484 -16.57 28.70 41.40
N GLU A 485 -16.38 27.59 40.69
CA GLU A 485 -15.20 26.73 40.82
C GLU A 485 -14.34 26.83 39.56
N GLN A 486 -13.02 26.98 39.72
CA GLN A 486 -12.09 26.83 38.60
C GLN A 486 -12.07 25.35 38.18
N ASN A 487 -12.34 25.07 36.91
CA ASN A 487 -12.32 23.71 36.36
C ASN A 487 -11.13 23.56 35.41
N ASN A 488 -10.14 22.77 35.82
CA ASN A 488 -9.02 22.37 34.99
C ASN A 488 -9.36 21.03 34.33
N ILE A 489 -9.58 21.04 33.02
CA ILE A 489 -9.99 19.85 32.24
C ILE A 489 -8.81 19.39 31.38
N GLN A 490 -8.55 18.09 31.38
CA GLN A 490 -7.48 17.49 30.58
C GLN A 490 -7.91 16.15 29.99
N ILE A 491 -7.47 15.85 28.77
CA ILE A 491 -7.68 14.57 28.10
C ILE A 491 -6.34 13.83 28.04
N VAL A 492 -6.32 12.56 28.41
CA VAL A 492 -5.14 11.70 28.36
C VAL A 492 -5.38 10.57 27.38
N SER A 493 -4.59 10.51 26.32
CA SER A 493 -4.48 9.36 25.43
C SER A 493 -3.78 8.23 26.17
N LEU A 494 -4.35 7.02 26.15
CA LEU A 494 -3.76 5.80 26.69
C LEU A 494 -3.67 4.74 25.58
N ASP A 495 -2.48 4.20 25.34
CA ASP A 495 -2.28 3.07 24.42
C ASP A 495 -2.35 1.70 25.13
N LYS A 496 -2.41 0.63 24.34
CA LYS A 496 -2.44 -0.75 24.86
C LYS A 496 -1.13 -1.19 25.53
N GLY A 497 -0.04 -0.44 25.36
CA GLY A 497 1.23 -0.64 26.08
C GLY A 497 1.26 0.05 27.45
N GLY A 498 0.23 0.82 27.80
CA GLY A 498 0.14 1.56 29.06
C GLY A 498 0.75 2.97 29.01
N LYS A 499 1.26 3.41 27.86
CA LYS A 499 1.80 4.77 27.70
C LYS A 499 0.67 5.78 27.74
N LYS A 500 0.91 6.90 28.42
CA LYS A 500 -0.03 8.01 28.57
C LYS A 500 0.55 9.29 28.00
N VAL A 501 -0.24 10.05 27.26
CA VAL A 501 0.11 11.41 26.82
C VAL A 501 -1.08 12.32 27.03
N ALA A 502 -0.86 13.37 27.81
CA ALA A 502 -1.90 14.32 28.19
C ALA A 502 -1.96 15.51 27.22
N SER A 503 -3.15 16.06 27.02
CA SER A 503 -3.35 17.34 26.35
C SER A 503 -2.89 18.51 27.23
N ASP A 504 -2.89 19.71 26.66
CA ASP A 504 -2.88 20.94 27.46
C ASP A 504 -4.11 20.99 28.38
N VAL A 505 -3.95 21.69 29.50
CA VAL A 505 -5.03 21.91 30.48
C VAL A 505 -5.93 23.04 29.99
N LEU A 506 -7.22 22.74 29.82
CA LEU A 506 -8.26 23.72 29.52
C LEU A 506 -8.80 24.27 30.83
N LYS A 507 -8.83 25.60 30.96
CA LYS A 507 -9.40 26.29 32.12
C LYS A 507 -10.80 26.78 31.79
N ALA A 508 -11.77 26.48 32.65
CA ALA A 508 -13.17 26.83 32.48
C ALA A 508 -13.83 27.32 33.76
#